data_AF-A0A970E6V4-F1
#
_entry.id   AF-A0A970E6V4-F1
#
_cell.length_a   1.000
_cell.length_b   1.000
_cell.length_c   1.000
_cell.angle_alpha   90.00
_cell.angle_beta   90.00
_cell.angle_gamma   90.00
#
_symmetry.space_group_name_H-M   'P 1'
#
loop_
_entity.id
_entity.type
_entity.pdbx_description
1 polymer ?
#
loop_
_entity_poly.entity_id
_entity_poly.type
_entity_poly.pdbx_seq_one_letter_code
_entity_poly.pdbx_strand_id
1 'polypeptide(L)'
;MGGKYMTGGARMYALFIVLNKAECLNEILINMKDIGITGATIVDSVGAGRLRKSIGKEIPLIGSFMKALDTGIANNKTLFTVVENREKLESIMERVEKICGGDMSKPDTGIMFAVPIEVSKGGSVSRVKDNGPKTYRAE
;
A
#
# COMPACT_ATOMS: atom_id res chain seq x y z
N MET A 1 30.32 19.72 4.65
CA MET A 1 29.18 20.28 5.41
C MET A 1 27.90 19.79 4.74
N GLY A 2 27.18 18.90 5.42
CA GLY A 2 26.07 18.11 4.85
C GLY A 2 24.84 18.97 4.58
N GLY A 3 24.36 18.92 3.33
CA GLY A 3 23.08 19.53 2.95
C GLY A 3 21.95 18.91 3.76
N LYS A 4 21.30 19.73 4.59
CA LYS A 4 20.04 19.41 5.23
C LYS A 4 18.99 19.22 4.12
N TYR A 5 18.64 17.97 3.84
CA TYR A 5 17.46 17.63 3.04
C TYR A 5 16.22 17.93 3.89
N MET A 6 15.92 19.21 4.08
CA MET A 6 14.63 19.62 4.59
C MET A 6 13.68 19.60 3.41
N THR A 7 12.82 18.58 3.34
CA THR A 7 11.61 18.66 2.52
C THR A 7 10.81 19.84 3.07
N GLY A 8 10.76 20.93 2.31
CA GLY A 8 9.92 22.07 2.64
C GLY A 8 8.49 21.57 2.82
N GLY A 9 7.84 22.00 3.92
CA GLY A 9 6.38 22.10 4.13
C GLY A 9 5.42 20.92 3.84
N ALA A 10 5.59 20.17 2.76
CA ALA A 10 4.71 19.09 2.34
C ALA A 10 5.01 17.80 3.10
N ARG A 11 4.08 17.39 3.97
CA ARG A 11 4.13 16.06 4.60
C ARG A 11 3.79 15.01 3.54
N MET A 12 4.78 14.20 3.17
CA MET A 12 4.57 12.96 2.42
C MET A 12 4.16 11.83 3.37
N TYR A 13 3.54 10.80 2.81
CA TYR A 13 3.06 9.66 3.58
C TYR A 13 3.41 8.35 2.90
N ALA A 14 3.83 7.35 3.68
CA ALA A 14 3.85 5.96 3.25
C ALA A 14 2.45 5.40 3.52
N LEU A 15 1.68 5.16 2.46
CA LEU A 15 0.38 4.50 2.54
C LEU A 15 0.59 2.99 2.46
N PHE A 16 0.01 2.27 3.41
CA PHE A 16 -0.10 0.83 3.45
C PHE A 16 -1.56 0.42 3.28
N ILE A 17 -1.81 -0.53 2.39
CA ILE A 17 -3.11 -1.13 2.11
C ILE A 17 -2.94 -2.65 2.24
N VAL A 18 -3.59 -3.25 3.24
CA VAL A 18 -3.59 -4.70 3.44
C VAL A 18 -4.95 -5.23 3.04
N LEU A 19 -5.01 -5.92 1.90
CA LEU A 19 -6.23 -6.49 1.33
C LEU A 19 -6.37 -7.97 1.72
N ASN A 20 -7.55 -8.36 2.20
CA ASN A 20 -7.86 -9.78 2.41
C ASN A 20 -8.30 -10.50 1.13
N LYS A 21 -8.77 -9.75 0.12
CA LYS A 21 -9.19 -10.26 -1.18
C LYS A 21 -8.34 -9.62 -2.27
N ALA A 22 -7.63 -10.44 -3.05
CA ALA A 22 -6.74 -9.96 -4.10
C ALA A 22 -7.48 -9.37 -5.31
N GLU A 23 -8.78 -9.66 -5.45
CA GLU A 23 -9.62 -9.22 -6.58
C GLU A 23 -9.65 -7.69 -6.76
N CYS A 24 -9.63 -6.94 -5.65
CA CYS A 24 -9.65 -5.47 -5.66
C CYS A 24 -8.34 -4.84 -6.17
N LEU A 25 -7.23 -5.60 -6.19
CA LEU A 25 -5.89 -5.06 -6.42
C LEU A 25 -5.76 -4.36 -7.78
N ASN A 26 -6.29 -4.95 -8.85
CA ASN A 26 -6.18 -4.38 -10.20
C ASN A 26 -6.90 -3.03 -10.30
N GLU A 27 -8.10 -2.93 -9.75
CA GLU A 27 -8.90 -1.71 -9.77
C GLU A 27 -8.28 -0.61 -8.90
N ILE A 28 -7.65 -1.00 -7.78
CA ILE A 28 -6.87 -0.09 -6.93
C ILE A 28 -5.69 0.49 -7.73
N LEU A 29 -4.92 -0.35 -8.44
CA LEU A 29 -3.78 0.11 -9.24
C LEU A 29 -4.19 1.06 -10.37
N ILE A 30 -5.34 0.82 -11.01
CA ILE A 30 -5.91 1.73 -12.02
C ILE A 30 -6.25 3.08 -11.38
N ASN A 31 -6.99 3.09 -10.27
CA ASN A 31 -7.39 4.32 -9.58
C ASN A 31 -6.18 5.11 -9.04
N MET A 32 -5.14 4.42 -8.57
CA MET A 32 -3.88 5.04 -8.19
C MET A 32 -3.27 5.80 -9.37
N LYS A 33 -3.19 5.17 -10.55
CA LYS A 33 -2.67 5.79 -11.76
C LYS A 33 -3.49 7.02 -12.17
N ASP A 34 -4.82 6.95 -12.07
CA ASP A 34 -5.73 8.03 -12.46
C ASP A 34 -5.52 9.31 -11.64
N ILE A 35 -5.12 9.19 -10.38
CA ILE A 35 -4.79 10.34 -9.51
C ILE A 35 -3.28 10.65 -9.49
N GLY A 36 -2.49 10.04 -10.38
CA GLY A 36 -1.06 10.29 -10.52
C GLY A 36 -0.20 9.66 -9.41
N ILE A 37 -0.61 8.53 -8.84
CA ILE A 37 0.24 7.65 -8.03
C ILE A 37 0.67 6.47 -8.91
N THR A 38 1.89 6.51 -9.41
CA THR A 38 2.35 5.58 -10.46
C THR A 38 3.24 4.44 -9.97
N GLY A 39 3.67 4.48 -8.70
CA GLY A 39 4.56 3.48 -8.12
C GLY A 39 3.94 2.85 -6.88
N ALA A 40 4.00 1.52 -6.79
CA ALA A 40 3.63 0.77 -5.61
C ALA A 40 4.49 -0.50 -5.51
N THR A 41 4.67 -1.00 -4.30
CA THR A 41 5.24 -2.32 -4.05
C THR A 41 4.17 -3.21 -3.45
N ILE A 42 4.08 -4.43 -3.96
CA ILE A 42 3.06 -5.41 -3.57
C ILE A 42 3.77 -6.63 -3.00
N VAL A 43 3.33 -7.09 -1.84
CA VAL A 43 3.89 -8.24 -1.12
C VAL A 43 2.77 -9.19 -0.72
N ASP A 44 3.03 -10.48 -0.85
CA ASP A 44 2.14 -11.52 -0.34
C ASP A 44 2.26 -11.60 1.18
N SER A 45 1.12 -11.51 1.88
CA SER A 45 1.09 -11.46 3.34
C SER A 45 0.04 -12.40 3.94
N VAL A 46 0.14 -12.64 5.25
CA VAL A 46 -0.81 -13.46 6.01
C VAL A 46 -1.19 -12.73 7.29
N GLY A 47 -2.50 -12.58 7.51
CA GLY A 47 -3.01 -12.04 8.76
C GLY A 47 -2.76 -12.98 9.94
N ALA A 48 -2.23 -12.46 11.05
CA ALA A 48 -1.93 -13.23 12.26
C ALA A 48 -3.15 -13.99 12.82
N GLY A 49 -4.37 -13.49 12.62
CA GLY A 49 -5.61 -14.19 13.01
C GLY A 49 -5.77 -15.57 12.36
N ARG A 50 -5.28 -15.76 11.13
CA ARG A 50 -5.26 -17.06 10.46
C ARG A 50 -4.27 -18.01 11.14
N LEU A 51 -3.09 -17.52 11.50
CA LEU A 51 -2.07 -18.31 12.18
C LEU A 51 -2.50 -18.71 13.60
N ARG A 52 -3.21 -17.84 14.33
CA ARG A 52 -3.73 -18.17 15.67
C ARG A 52 -4.65 -19.39 15.68
N LYS A 53 -5.44 -19.61 14.63
CA LYS A 53 -6.27 -20.83 14.48
C LYS A 53 -5.46 -22.12 14.28
N SER A 54 -4.18 -21.99 13.93
CA SER A 54 -3.25 -23.11 13.73
C SER A 54 -2.29 -23.36 14.89
N ILE A 55 -2.16 -22.41 15.83
CA ILE A 55 -1.36 -22.59 17.04
C ILE A 55 -2.00 -23.73 17.87
N GLY A 56 -1.26 -24.83 18.08
CA GLY A 56 -1.74 -26.04 18.76
C GLY A 56 -2.06 -27.21 17.83
N LYS A 57 -1.96 -27.05 16.50
CA LYS A 57 -1.95 -28.16 15.54
C LYS A 57 -0.50 -28.45 15.14
N GLU A 58 -0.07 -29.71 15.19
CA GLU A 58 1.27 -30.19 14.73
C GLU A 58 1.42 -30.12 13.20
N ILE A 59 0.98 -29.03 12.58
CA ILE A 59 1.12 -28.82 11.15
C ILE A 59 2.39 -27.97 10.95
N PRO A 60 3.36 -28.40 10.12
CA PRO A 60 4.50 -27.58 9.78
C PRO A 60 4.00 -26.30 9.10
N LEU A 61 3.90 -25.20 9.88
CA LEU A 61 3.34 -23.92 9.44
C LEU A 61 3.97 -23.46 8.12
N ILE A 62 5.29 -23.67 7.99
CA ILE A 62 6.08 -23.30 6.80
C ILE A 62 5.70 -24.15 5.58
N GLY A 63 5.48 -25.46 5.73
CA GLY A 63 5.13 -26.36 4.63
C GLY A 63 3.71 -26.13 4.10
N SER A 64 2.74 -25.91 5.01
CA SER A 64 1.39 -25.51 4.62
C SER A 64 1.35 -24.10 4.05
N PHE A 65 2.22 -23.19 4.50
CA PHE A 65 2.36 -21.84 3.94
C PHE A 65 2.93 -21.86 2.53
N MET A 66 4.03 -22.57 2.29
CA MET A 66 4.58 -22.74 0.94
C MET A 66 3.55 -23.35 0.01
N LYS A 67 2.83 -24.40 0.45
CA LYS A 67 1.76 -25.02 -0.34
C LYS A 67 0.55 -24.10 -0.56
N ALA A 68 0.20 -23.25 0.40
CA ALA A 68 -0.88 -22.27 0.25
C ALA A 68 -0.51 -21.12 -0.71
N LEU A 69 0.76 -20.69 -0.71
CA LEU A 69 1.29 -19.76 -1.71
C LEU A 69 1.27 -20.39 -3.10
N ASP A 70 1.68 -21.66 -3.20
CA ASP A 70 1.74 -22.41 -4.47
C ASP A 70 0.35 -22.72 -5.05
N THR A 71 -0.69 -22.74 -4.19
CA THR A 71 -2.07 -23.05 -4.59
C THR A 71 -2.98 -21.82 -4.70
N GLY A 72 -2.50 -20.61 -4.34
CA GLY A 72 -3.28 -19.37 -4.43
C GLY A 72 -4.50 -19.29 -3.50
N ILE A 73 -4.57 -20.13 -2.46
CA ILE A 73 -5.84 -20.46 -1.76
C ILE A 73 -6.37 -19.37 -0.81
N ALA A 74 -5.57 -18.39 -0.36
CA ALA A 74 -6.02 -17.13 0.25
C ALA A 74 -4.83 -16.42 0.91
N ASN A 75 -4.04 -15.71 0.12
CA ASN A 75 -3.00 -14.80 0.59
C ASN A 75 -3.55 -13.37 0.60
N ASN A 76 -3.36 -12.68 1.71
CA ASN A 76 -3.59 -11.24 1.75
C ASN A 76 -2.57 -10.59 0.80
N LYS A 77 -2.94 -9.48 0.17
CA LYS A 77 -2.01 -8.65 -0.59
C LYS A 77 -1.75 -7.37 0.19
N THR A 78 -0.50 -7.12 0.53
CA THR A 78 -0.08 -5.84 1.11
C THR A 78 0.51 -4.97 0.01
N LEU A 79 -0.14 -3.87 -0.31
CA LEU A 79 0.35 -2.83 -1.18
C LEU A 79 0.87 -1.68 -0.34
N PHE A 80 2.05 -1.16 -0.66
CA PHE A 80 2.51 0.11 -0.10
C PHE A 80 3.05 1.05 -1.17
N THR A 81 2.83 2.34 -0.96
CA THR A 81 3.20 3.40 -1.90
C THR A 81 3.52 4.69 -1.12
N VAL A 82 4.28 5.57 -1.76
CA VAL A 82 4.52 6.91 -1.24
C VAL A 82 3.52 7.86 -1.88
N VAL A 83 2.80 8.60 -1.04
CA VAL A 83 1.78 9.57 -1.44
C VAL A 83 2.20 10.96 -0.99
N GLU A 84 1.99 11.92 -1.88
CA GLU A 84 2.32 13.33 -1.68
C GLU A 84 1.13 14.01 -1.02
N ASN A 85 1.40 14.84 0.00
CA ASN A 85 0.39 15.64 0.69
C ASN A 85 -0.80 14.85 1.29
N ARG A 86 -1.60 15.55 2.10
CA ARG A 86 -2.71 14.94 2.83
C ARG A 86 -3.95 14.73 1.95
N GLU A 87 -4.23 15.65 1.04
CA GLU A 87 -5.40 15.61 0.17
C GLU A 87 -5.37 14.40 -0.78
N LYS A 88 -4.23 14.14 -1.42
CA LYS A 88 -4.05 12.98 -2.31
C LYS A 88 -4.13 11.67 -1.53
N LEU A 89 -3.62 11.65 -0.30
CA LEU A 89 -3.73 10.52 0.62
C LEU A 89 -5.18 10.22 0.97
N GLU A 90 -5.97 11.23 1.35
CA GLU A 90 -7.40 11.06 1.65
C GLU A 90 -8.16 10.59 0.41
N SER A 91 -7.88 11.18 -0.76
CA SER A 91 -8.51 10.80 -2.02
C SER A 91 -8.28 9.33 -2.41
N ILE A 92 -7.05 8.83 -2.29
CA ILE A 92 -6.78 7.42 -2.59
C ILE A 92 -7.41 6.48 -1.58
N MET A 93 -7.39 6.83 -0.28
CA MET A 93 -8.00 6.02 0.76
C MET A 93 -9.51 5.88 0.53
N GLU A 94 -10.20 6.96 0.18
CA GLU A 94 -11.63 6.94 -0.12
C GLU A 94 -11.96 6.10 -1.37
N ARG A 95 -11.13 6.18 -2.42
CA ARG A 95 -11.29 5.35 -3.63
C ARG A 95 -11.13 3.87 -3.32
N VAL A 96 -10.08 3.52 -2.57
CA VAL A 96 -9.82 2.13 -2.18
C VAL A 96 -10.94 1.58 -1.30
N GLU A 97 -11.43 2.38 -0.35
CA GLU A 97 -12.58 2.02 0.48
C GLU A 97 -13.80 1.66 -0.37
N LYS A 98 -14.14 2.50 -1.36
CA LYS A 98 -15.25 2.24 -2.30
C LYS A 98 -15.04 0.95 -3.09
N ILE A 99 -13.84 0.72 -3.64
CA ILE A 99 -13.49 -0.49 -4.40
C ILE A 99 -13.63 -1.75 -3.53
N CYS A 100 -13.27 -1.65 -2.24
CA CYS A 100 -13.34 -2.76 -1.29
C CYS A 100 -14.77 -3.02 -0.75
N GLY A 101 -15.79 -2.38 -1.31
CA GLY A 101 -17.19 -2.57 -0.91
C GLY A 101 -17.70 -1.53 0.11
N GLY A 102 -17.00 -0.41 0.27
CA GLY A 102 -17.36 0.67 1.19
C GLY A 102 -16.78 0.43 2.58
N ASP A 103 -17.62 0.55 3.60
CA ASP A 103 -17.23 0.56 5.02
C ASP A 103 -16.22 -0.54 5.42
N MET A 104 -14.96 -0.13 5.56
CA MET A 104 -13.83 -0.98 5.97
C MET A 104 -13.73 -1.19 7.48
N SER A 105 -14.69 -0.71 8.29
CA SER A 105 -14.76 -1.06 9.71
C SER A 105 -15.28 -2.49 9.93
N LYS A 106 -15.84 -3.11 8.88
CA LYS A 106 -16.38 -4.46 8.91
C LYS A 106 -15.27 -5.52 8.91
N PRO A 107 -15.52 -6.72 9.48
CA PRO A 107 -14.60 -7.84 9.40
C PRO A 107 -14.22 -8.19 7.96
N ASP A 108 -13.03 -8.76 7.79
CA ASP A 108 -12.51 -9.28 6.51
C ASP A 108 -12.37 -8.26 5.36
N THR A 109 -12.46 -6.95 5.62
CA THR A 109 -12.28 -5.89 4.60
C THR A 109 -10.82 -5.47 4.41
N GLY A 110 -9.95 -5.70 5.39
CA GLY A 110 -8.53 -5.32 5.36
C GLY A 110 -8.21 -4.15 6.28
N ILE A 111 -7.10 -3.47 6.03
CA ILE A 111 -6.75 -2.22 6.75
C ILE A 111 -5.96 -1.29 5.84
N MET A 112 -6.22 0.01 5.94
CA MET A 112 -5.37 1.05 5.38
C MET A 112 -4.84 1.95 6.48
N PHE A 113 -3.55 2.28 6.39
CA PHE A 113 -2.94 3.25 7.30
C PHE A 113 -1.81 3.98 6.62
N ALA A 114 -1.48 5.16 7.13
CA ALA A 114 -0.45 6.01 6.57
C ALA A 114 0.52 6.46 7.66
N VAL A 115 1.81 6.46 7.33
CA VAL A 115 2.88 6.94 8.21
C VAL A 115 3.53 8.16 7.57
N PRO A 116 3.69 9.30 8.28
CA PRO A 116 4.42 10.45 7.77
C PRO A 116 5.87 10.08 7.41
N ILE A 117 6.34 10.52 6.25
CA ILE A 117 7.71 10.33 5.80
C ILE A 117 8.49 11.62 6.08
N GLU A 118 9.57 11.51 6.84
CA GLU A 118 10.50 12.63 7.07
C GLU A 118 11.42 12.85 5.86
N VAL A 119 11.97 11.76 5.31
CA VAL A 119 12.88 11.79 4.15
C VAL A 119 12.65 10.56 3.27
N SER A 120 12.67 10.74 1.96
CA SER A 120 12.77 9.65 0.98
C SER A 120 13.82 9.97 -0.09
N LYS A 121 14.33 8.95 -0.78
CA LYS A 121 15.26 9.08 -1.92
C LYS A 121 14.91 8.06 -2.99
N GLY A 122 14.90 8.50 -4.25
CA GLY A 122 14.51 7.68 -5.39
C GLY A 122 12.99 7.58 -5.61
N GLY A 123 12.59 6.89 -6.66
CA GLY A 123 11.18 6.79 -7.07
C GLY A 123 10.63 8.04 -7.76
N SER A 124 9.40 7.97 -8.24
CA SER A 124 8.69 9.08 -8.91
C SER A 124 8.44 10.26 -7.96
N VAL A 125 8.24 10.00 -6.67
CA VAL A 125 7.97 11.04 -5.67
C VAL A 125 9.19 11.92 -5.39
N SER A 126 10.42 11.38 -5.46
CA SER A 126 11.64 12.21 -5.35
C SER A 126 11.83 13.20 -6.51
N ARG A 127 10.97 13.15 -7.54
CA ARG A 127 11.00 14.04 -8.70
C ARG A 127 10.03 15.20 -8.58
N VAL A 128 9.17 15.21 -7.55
CA VAL A 128 8.22 16.31 -7.35
C VAL A 128 8.90 17.42 -6.57
N LYS A 129 9.05 18.58 -7.23
CA LYS A 129 9.60 19.80 -6.66
C LYS A 129 8.45 20.67 -6.16
N ASP A 130 8.57 21.23 -4.97
CA ASP A 130 7.56 22.11 -4.35
C ASP A 130 7.15 23.31 -5.25
N ASN A 131 7.99 23.76 -6.21
CA ASN A 131 7.71 24.88 -7.11
C ASN A 131 8.40 24.79 -8.49
N GLY A 132 8.51 23.61 -9.09
CA GLY A 132 9.09 23.42 -10.44
C GLY A 132 8.04 23.21 -11.53
N PRO A 133 8.30 23.53 -12.82
CA PRO A 133 7.33 23.35 -13.89
C PRO A 133 6.86 21.88 -13.95
N LYS A 134 5.53 21.72 -14.05
CA LYS A 134 4.85 20.42 -14.20
C LYS A 134 5.16 19.82 -15.58
N THR A 135 6.35 19.31 -15.76
CA THR A 135 6.64 18.42 -16.88
C THR A 135 7.58 17.34 -16.37
N TYR A 136 7.14 16.08 -16.32
CA TYR A 136 7.68 15.13 -17.28
C TYR A 136 6.94 13.78 -17.33
N ARG A 137 6.88 13.27 -18.57
CA ARG A 137 6.43 11.93 -18.98
C ARG A 137 7.38 10.86 -18.48
N ALA A 138 6.83 9.71 -18.09
CA ALA A 138 7.57 8.45 -18.10
C ALA A 138 7.11 7.68 -19.34
N GLU A 139 8.05 7.46 -20.25
CA GLU A 139 8.06 6.26 -21.10
C GLU A 139 8.49 5.07 -20.23
#